data_AF-A0A4C1YVE9-F1
#
_entry.id   AF-A0A4C1YVE9-F1
#
_cell.length_a   1.000
_cell.length_b   1.000
_cell.length_c   1.000
_cell.angle_alpha   90.00
_cell.angle_beta   90.00
_cell.angle_gamma   90.00
#
_symmetry.space_group_name_H-M   'P 1'
#
loop_
_entity.id
_entity.type
_entity.pdbx_description
1 polymer ?
#
loop_
_entity_poly.entity_id
_entity_poly.type
_entity_poly.pdbx_seq_one_letter_code
_entity_poly.pdbx_strand_id
1 'polypeptide(L)'
;MGARVFLCLLAALHYTLGEDESIRYCHQGYSGFCVPTGGLLQPCSMSDMQCIRNTTQQFLEKTTKGIPAFNIKPIDPIIVPHAHYQRVPAHGMSCRINDTIIRGLRNLNITDFK
;
A
#
# COMPACT_ATOMS: atom_id res chain seq x y z
N MET A 1 9.57 -27.81 8.84
CA MET A 1 9.77 -27.09 7.56
C MET A 1 8.97 -25.77 7.43
N GLY A 2 7.89 -25.54 8.19
CA GLY A 2 7.02 -24.35 8.01
C GLY A 2 7.53 -22.99 8.52
N ALA A 3 8.33 -22.93 9.59
CA ALA A 3 8.72 -21.65 10.21
C ALA A 3 9.63 -20.76 9.32
N ARG A 4 10.46 -21.37 8.47
CA ARG A 4 11.38 -20.65 7.58
C ARG A 4 10.67 -19.98 6.41
N VAL A 5 9.65 -20.65 5.86
CA VAL A 5 8.82 -20.10 4.77
C VAL A 5 8.03 -18.89 5.26
N PHE A 6 7.49 -18.97 6.49
CA PHE A 6 6.76 -17.87 7.11
C PHE A 6 7.64 -16.63 7.33
N LEU A 7 8.89 -16.81 7.79
CA LEU A 7 9.84 -15.70 7.90
C LEU A 7 10.15 -15.03 6.56
N CYS A 8 10.24 -15.78 5.47
CA CYS A 8 10.52 -15.21 4.15
C CYS A 8 9.34 -14.46 3.56
N LEU A 9 8.11 -14.92 3.81
CA LEU A 9 6.90 -14.17 3.41
C LEU A 9 6.77 -12.86 4.18
N LEU A 10 6.95 -12.88 5.51
CA LEU A 10 6.93 -11.66 6.32
C LEU A 10 8.00 -10.65 5.88
N ALA A 11 9.20 -11.14 5.59
CA ALA A 11 10.30 -10.33 5.11
C ALA A 11 10.07 -9.75 3.70
N ALA A 12 9.47 -10.54 2.79
CA ALA A 12 9.11 -10.08 1.45
C ALA A 12 8.00 -9.03 1.51
N LEU A 13 6.98 -9.20 2.37
CA LEU A 13 5.95 -8.17 2.58
C LEU A 13 6.54 -6.86 3.10
N HIS A 14 7.47 -6.93 4.06
CA HIS A 14 8.18 -5.74 4.55
C HIS A 14 8.99 -5.05 3.44
N TYR A 15 9.59 -5.81 2.52
CA TYR A 15 10.37 -5.25 1.41
C TYR A 15 9.49 -4.65 0.30
N THR A 16 8.35 -5.28 -0.03
CA THR A 16 7.45 -4.79 -1.09
C THR A 16 6.62 -3.57 -0.70
N LEU A 17 6.51 -3.27 0.59
CA LEU A 17 5.73 -2.13 1.12
C LEU A 17 6.62 -0.92 1.49
N GLY A 18 7.91 -0.95 1.16
CA GLY A 18 8.86 0.14 1.43
C GLY A 18 8.81 1.26 0.39
N GLU A 19 8.32 2.43 0.84
CA GLU A 19 8.56 3.82 0.42
C GLU A 19 8.50 4.17 -1.09
N ASP A 20 7.29 4.49 -1.57
CA ASP A 20 7.11 5.36 -2.74
C ASP A 20 6.95 6.81 -2.26
N GLU A 21 8.05 7.56 -2.28
CA GLU A 21 8.09 8.99 -2.02
C GLU A 21 7.58 9.76 -3.26
N SER A 22 6.27 9.79 -3.52
CA SER A 22 5.67 10.76 -4.46
C SER A 22 4.13 10.77 -4.44
N ILE A 23 3.52 11.47 -3.48
CA ILE A 23 2.18 12.06 -3.70
C ILE A 23 2.22 13.53 -3.24
N ARG A 24 2.83 14.40 -4.06
CA ARG A 24 2.61 15.86 -3.98
C ARG A 24 1.51 16.25 -4.94
N TYR A 25 0.27 16.32 -4.48
CA TYR A 25 -0.77 17.07 -5.21
C TYR A 25 -1.71 17.79 -4.25
N CYS A 26 -1.25 18.94 -3.76
CA CYS A 26 -2.12 20.06 -3.39
C CYS A 26 -1.56 21.29 -4.12
N HIS A 27 -2.29 21.79 -5.13
CA HIS A 27 -1.91 23.04 -5.79
C HIS A 27 -1.93 24.19 -4.78
N GLN A 28 -0.79 24.85 -4.59
CA GLN A 28 -0.65 26.03 -3.76
C GLN A 28 -1.36 27.22 -4.40
N GLY A 29 -2.37 27.77 -3.70
CA GLY A 29 -3.02 29.02 -4.08
C GLY A 29 -4.15 29.40 -3.13
N TYR A 30 -3.79 30.01 -1.99
CA TYR A 30 -4.60 30.85 -1.09
C TYR A 30 -5.98 30.36 -0.58
N SER A 31 -6.07 30.23 0.75
CA SER A 31 -7.21 29.85 1.60
C SER A 31 -7.87 28.50 1.28
N GLY A 32 -7.80 27.58 2.24
CA GLY A 32 -8.21 26.20 2.07
C GLY A 32 -9.68 26.01 1.75
N PHE A 33 -9.93 25.31 0.65
CA PHE A 33 -11.09 24.44 0.49
C PHE A 33 -10.75 23.36 -0.55
N CYS A 34 -10.52 22.12 -0.10
CA CYS A 34 -10.50 20.98 -1.01
C CYS A 34 -11.97 20.68 -1.38
N VAL A 35 -12.41 21.17 -2.54
CA VAL A 35 -13.81 21.03 -2.99
C VAL A 35 -14.12 19.54 -3.26
N PRO A 36 -15.20 18.96 -2.69
CA PRO A 36 -15.55 17.57 -2.95
C PRO A 36 -16.30 17.49 -4.28
N THR A 37 -15.59 17.07 -5.33
CA THR A 37 -16.23 16.65 -6.59
C THR A 37 -15.73 15.26 -6.94
N GLY A 38 -16.48 14.23 -6.50
CA GLY A 38 -16.36 12.86 -7.03
C GLY A 38 -14.95 12.27 -7.12
N GLY A 39 -14.04 12.71 -6.25
CA GLY A 39 -12.61 12.44 -6.35
C GLY A 39 -12.23 11.02 -5.93
N LEU A 40 -11.04 10.59 -6.34
CA LEU A 40 -10.44 9.34 -5.88
C LEU A 40 -10.18 9.35 -4.36
N LEU A 41 -9.95 10.54 -3.79
CA LEU A 41 -9.73 10.79 -2.36
C LEU A 41 -10.64 11.90 -1.85
N GLN A 42 -11.04 11.78 -0.59
CA GLN A 42 -11.66 12.85 0.19
C GLN A 42 -10.62 13.46 1.16
N PRO A 43 -10.51 14.80 1.23
CA PRO A 43 -9.68 15.49 2.21
C PRO A 43 -10.17 15.21 3.64
N CYS A 44 -9.24 15.08 4.58
CA CYS A 44 -9.51 14.82 6.00
C CYS A 44 -8.67 15.73 6.90
N SER A 45 -9.18 16.06 8.09
CA SER A 45 -8.34 16.60 9.17
C SER A 45 -7.37 15.52 9.64
N MET A 46 -6.14 15.91 10.01
CA MET A 46 -5.13 14.97 10.54
C MET A 46 -5.58 14.31 11.85
N SER A 47 -6.44 14.98 12.62
CA SER A 47 -6.99 14.44 13.87
C SER A 47 -8.21 13.54 13.67
N ASP A 48 -8.80 13.51 12.47
CA ASP A 48 -10.01 12.74 12.18
C ASP A 48 -9.65 11.37 11.59
N MET A 49 -9.31 10.46 12.51
CA MET A 49 -8.96 9.08 12.17
C MET A 49 -10.07 8.34 11.43
N GLN A 50 -11.33 8.67 11.69
CA GLN A 50 -12.45 8.02 11.02
C GLN A 50 -12.54 8.46 9.56
N CYS A 51 -12.33 9.75 9.29
CA CYS A 51 -12.22 10.25 7.92
C CYS A 51 -11.05 9.60 7.18
N ILE A 52 -9.86 9.54 7.80
CA ILE A 52 -8.65 8.95 7.19
C ILE A 52 -8.88 7.47 6.85
N ARG A 53 -9.50 6.71 7.74
CA ARG A 53 -9.88 5.32 7.49
C ARG A 53 -10.83 5.20 6.31
N ASN A 54 -11.90 6.00 6.31
CA ASN A 54 -12.93 5.94 5.27
C ASN A 54 -12.38 6.33 3.88
N THR A 55 -11.59 7.41 3.80
CA THR A 55 -11.01 7.87 2.52
C THR A 55 -9.99 6.85 1.99
N THR A 56 -9.21 6.22 2.88
CA THR A 56 -8.29 5.14 2.48
C THR A 56 -9.04 3.92 1.97
N GLN A 57 -10.09 3.49 2.68
CA GLN A 57 -10.89 2.33 2.25
C GLN A 57 -11.54 2.58 0.89
N GLN A 58 -12.09 3.79 0.65
CA GLN A 58 -12.62 4.17 -0.65
C GLN A 58 -11.55 4.17 -1.75
N PHE A 59 -10.34 4.63 -1.44
CA PHE A 59 -9.22 4.58 -2.37
C PHE A 59 -8.88 3.14 -2.75
N LEU A 60 -8.75 2.25 -1.76
CA LEU A 60 -8.43 0.84 -1.98
C LEU A 60 -9.52 0.14 -2.83
N GLU A 61 -10.79 0.43 -2.57
CA GLU A 61 -11.90 -0.11 -3.35
C GLU A 61 -11.86 0.37 -4.82
N LYS A 62 -11.67 1.67 -5.04
CA LYS A 62 -11.62 2.25 -6.39
C LYS A 62 -10.39 1.79 -7.19
N THR A 63 -9.29 1.48 -6.52
CA THR A 63 -8.00 1.11 -7.15
C THR A 63 -7.77 -0.39 -7.25
N THR A 64 -8.72 -1.22 -6.81
CA THR A 64 -8.60 -2.70 -6.85
C THR A 64 -8.15 -3.22 -8.22
N LYS A 65 -8.72 -2.68 -9.30
CA LYS A 65 -8.38 -3.06 -10.69
C LYS A 65 -7.33 -2.14 -11.35
N GLY A 66 -6.77 -1.22 -10.59
CA GLY A 66 -5.92 -0.14 -11.10
C GLY A 66 -6.72 0.98 -11.76
N ILE A 67 -6.08 2.13 -11.92
CA ILE A 67 -6.61 3.28 -12.64
C ILE A 67 -5.50 3.78 -13.57
N PRO A 68 -5.43 3.29 -14.83
CA PRO A 68 -4.35 3.61 -15.74
C PRO A 68 -4.18 5.12 -16.02
N ALA A 69 -5.29 5.88 -16.02
CA ALA A 69 -5.28 7.33 -16.20
C ALA A 69 -4.47 8.07 -15.13
N PHE A 70 -4.33 7.49 -13.94
CA PHE A 70 -3.51 8.02 -12.84
C PHE A 70 -2.25 7.20 -12.59
N ASN A 71 -1.88 6.30 -13.52
CA ASN A 71 -0.77 5.35 -13.37
C ASN A 71 -0.87 4.46 -12.11
N ILE A 72 -2.09 4.20 -11.64
CA ILE A 72 -2.32 3.35 -10.47
C ILE A 72 -2.45 1.91 -10.96
N LYS A 73 -1.57 1.04 -10.46
CA LYS A 73 -1.61 -0.40 -10.74
C LYS A 73 -2.72 -1.08 -9.92
N PRO A 74 -3.19 -2.27 -10.34
CA PRO A 74 -4.09 -3.08 -9.51
C PRO A 74 -3.49 -3.31 -8.13
N ILE A 75 -4.22 -2.91 -7.09
CA ILE A 75 -3.77 -3.10 -5.71
C ILE A 75 -4.23 -4.45 -5.14
N ASP A 76 -5.18 -5.14 -5.81
CA ASP A 76 -5.65 -6.44 -5.37
C ASP A 76 -6.25 -7.24 -6.57
N PRO A 77 -5.57 -8.29 -7.05
CA PRO A 77 -4.30 -8.82 -6.55
C PRO A 77 -3.09 -7.97 -6.94
N ILE A 78 -2.09 -7.89 -6.06
CA ILE A 78 -0.73 -7.48 -6.44
C ILE A 78 0.03 -8.72 -6.93
N ILE A 79 0.65 -8.60 -8.09
CA ILE A 79 1.49 -9.65 -8.67
C ILE A 79 2.95 -9.22 -8.49
N VAL A 80 3.72 -9.98 -7.71
CA VAL A 80 5.14 -9.79 -7.52
C VAL A 80 5.88 -10.85 -8.36
N PRO A 81 6.41 -10.49 -9.53
CA PRO A 81 7.01 -11.46 -10.44
C PRO A 81 8.28 -12.08 -9.85
N HIS A 82 9.11 -11.27 -9.19
CA HIS A 82 10.35 -11.71 -8.55
C HIS A 82 10.63 -10.88 -7.30
N ALA A 83 10.89 -11.55 -6.18
CA ALA A 83 11.40 -10.95 -4.96
C ALA A 83 12.57 -11.78 -4.43
N HIS A 84 13.67 -11.12 -4.07
CA HIS A 84 14.82 -11.77 -3.45
C HIS A 84 15.09 -11.12 -2.10
N TYR A 85 14.88 -11.88 -1.04
CA TYR A 85 15.18 -11.47 0.33
C TYR A 85 16.44 -12.16 0.82
N GLN A 86 17.41 -11.38 1.30
CA GLN A 86 18.63 -11.89 1.90
C GLN A 86 18.81 -11.24 3.27
N ARG A 87 18.80 -12.03 4.34
CA ARG A 87 19.07 -11.54 5.70
C ARG A 87 20.48 -11.95 6.11
N VAL A 88 21.35 -10.96 6.33
CA VAL A 88 22.70 -11.13 6.88
C VAL A 88 22.84 -10.21 8.10
N PRO A 89 23.40 -10.62 9.27
CA PRO A 89 23.90 -11.94 9.67
C PRO A 89 23.20 -12.51 10.93
N ALA A 90 22.64 -13.72 10.82
CA ALA A 90 22.46 -14.64 11.95
C ALA A 90 22.25 -16.10 11.46
N HIS A 91 21.63 -16.30 10.27
CA HIS A 91 21.24 -17.64 9.81
C HIS A 91 21.48 -17.96 8.31
N GLY A 92 22.17 -17.10 7.55
CA GLY A 92 22.54 -17.40 6.15
C GLY A 92 21.35 -17.69 5.22
N MET A 93 20.17 -17.10 5.48
CA MET A 93 18.95 -17.39 4.73
C MET A 93 18.80 -16.42 3.55
N SER A 94 18.84 -16.97 2.34
CA SER A 94 18.39 -16.30 1.12
C SER A 94 17.06 -16.92 0.67
N CYS A 95 16.14 -16.09 0.23
CA CYS A 95 14.83 -16.49 -0.23
C CYS A 95 14.53 -15.80 -1.55
N ARG A 96 14.32 -16.61 -2.59
CA ARG A 96 13.80 -16.16 -3.88
C ARG A 96 12.35 -16.58 -3.97
N ILE A 97 11.47 -15.63 -4.24
CA ILE A 97 10.05 -15.84 -4.42
C ILE A 97 9.69 -15.32 -5.81
N ASN A 98 9.03 -16.15 -6.61
CA ASN A 98 8.60 -15.80 -7.97
C ASN A 98 7.08 -15.90 -8.07
N ASP A 99 6.48 -15.12 -8.98
CA ASP A 99 5.07 -15.19 -9.37
C ASP A 99 4.09 -15.19 -8.18
N THR A 100 4.38 -14.35 -7.19
CA THR A 100 3.57 -14.26 -5.96
C THR A 100 2.35 -13.41 -6.20
N ILE A 101 1.19 -13.95 -5.84
CA ILE A 101 -0.09 -13.25 -5.89
C ILE A 101 -0.49 -12.88 -4.47
N ILE A 102 -0.48 -11.59 -4.15
CA ILE A 102 -0.91 -11.05 -2.87
C ILE A 102 -2.35 -10.57 -3.01
N ARG A 103 -3.23 -11.03 -2.11
CA ARG A 103 -4.65 -10.68 -2.07
C ARG A 103 -5.05 -10.16 -0.69
N GLY A 104 -6.17 -9.44 -0.64
CA GLY A 104 -6.79 -8.97 0.60
C GLY A 104 -6.42 -7.53 0.98
N LEU A 105 -5.54 -6.87 0.22
CA LEU A 105 -5.16 -5.47 0.45
C LEU A 105 -6.34 -4.52 0.26
N ARG A 106 -7.36 -4.90 -0.53
CA ARG A 106 -8.62 -4.14 -0.63
C ARG A 106 -9.39 -4.02 0.69
N ASN A 107 -9.09 -4.88 1.66
CA ASN A 107 -9.74 -4.93 2.98
C ASN A 107 -8.78 -4.49 4.09
N LEU A 108 -7.72 -3.75 3.74
CA LEU A 108 -6.77 -3.23 4.71
C LEU A 108 -7.48 -2.26 5.65
N ASN A 109 -7.39 -2.55 6.96
CA ASN A 109 -8.00 -1.74 8.00
C ASN A 109 -6.91 -0.98 8.76
N ILE A 110 -6.92 0.35 8.67
CA ILE A 110 -5.99 1.20 9.43
C ILE A 110 -6.43 1.23 10.90
N THR A 111 -5.66 0.61 11.77
CA THR A 111 -5.93 0.61 13.22
C THR A 111 -5.34 1.83 13.91
N ASP A 112 -4.17 2.30 13.48
CA ASP A 112 -3.44 3.43 14.05
C ASP A 112 -2.72 4.23 12.95
N PHE A 113 -2.59 5.55 13.12
CA PHE A 113 -1.83 6.44 12.24
C PHE A 113 -1.18 7.50 13.13
N LYS A 114 0.16 7.62 13.04
CA LYS A 114 0.97 8.53 13.87
C LYS A 114 1.64 9.59 13.03
#